data_AF-A0A8S0FYS1-F1
#
_entry.id   AF-A0A8S0FYS1-F1
#
_cell.length_a   1.000
_cell.length_b   1.000
_cell.length_c   1.000
_cell.angle_alpha   90.00
_cell.angle_beta   90.00
_cell.angle_gamma   90.00
#
_symmetry.space_group_name_H-M   'P 1'
#
loop_
_entity.id
_entity.type
_entity.pdbx_description
1 polymer ?
#
loop_
_entity_poly.entity_id
_entity_poly.type
_entity_poly.pdbx_seq_one_letter_code
_entity_poly.pdbx_strand_id
1 'polypeptide(L)'
;MYALKNNVARLQEDHDNAAWMAEQLREAGADVMRQDTNMLFVRVGEENAAALGEYMKARNVLINASPIVRLVTHLDVSREQLAEVAAHWRAFLAR
;
A
#
# COMPACT_ATOMS: atom_id res chain seq x y z
N MET A 1 13.36 -8.97 30.13
CA MET A 1 11.94 -8.70 29.78
C MET A 1 11.85 -7.42 28.93
N TYR A 2 12.30 -7.47 27.67
CA TYR A 2 12.43 -6.28 26.80
C TYR A 2 11.90 -6.48 25.35
N ALA A 3 11.40 -7.68 25.02
CA ALA A 3 11.01 -8.04 23.65
C ALA A 3 9.54 -7.72 23.30
N LEU A 4 8.65 -7.59 24.29
CA LEU A 4 7.21 -7.39 24.02
C LEU A 4 6.79 -5.93 23.93
N LYS A 5 7.41 -5.01 24.70
CA LYS A 5 6.99 -3.60 24.70
C LYS A 5 7.37 -2.84 23.42
N ASN A 6 8.54 -3.13 22.85
CA ASN A 6 9.01 -2.44 21.63
C ASN A 6 8.23 -2.88 20.38
N ASN A 7 7.73 -4.12 20.34
CA ASN A 7 6.97 -4.60 19.17
C ASN A 7 5.54 -4.05 19.13
N VAL A 8 4.92 -3.73 20.27
CA VAL A 8 3.56 -3.12 20.29
C VAL A 8 3.58 -1.71 19.69
N ALA A 9 4.58 -0.89 20.03
CA ALA A 9 4.71 0.46 19.45
C ALA A 9 4.95 0.41 17.93
N ARG A 10 5.68 -0.61 17.45
CA ARG A 10 5.99 -0.82 16.04
C ARG A 10 4.78 -1.33 15.24
N LEU A 11 3.95 -2.17 15.85
CA LEU A 11 2.68 -2.59 15.24
C LEU A 11 1.75 -1.39 15.04
N GLN A 12 1.74 -0.43 15.97
CA GLN A 12 0.97 0.80 15.81
C GLN A 12 1.47 1.61 14.60
N GLU A 13 2.78 1.72 14.42
CA GLU A 13 3.36 2.43 13.27
C GLU A 13 2.96 1.77 11.93
N ASP A 14 2.99 0.44 11.85
CA ASP A 14 2.53 -0.27 10.66
C ASP A 14 1.03 -0.02 10.39
N HIS A 15 0.21 0.08 11.44
CA HIS A 15 -1.22 0.38 11.32
C HIS A 15 -1.45 1.82 10.85
N ASP A 16 -0.74 2.78 11.43
CA ASP A 16 -0.77 4.19 11.04
C ASP A 16 -0.27 4.36 9.60
N ASN A 17 0.70 3.53 9.20
CA ASN A 17 1.21 3.44 7.85
C ASN A 17 0.14 2.98 6.86
N ALA A 18 -0.56 1.89 7.18
CA ALA A 18 -1.64 1.36 6.36
C ALA A 18 -2.84 2.31 6.27
N ALA A 19 -3.21 2.96 7.38
CA ALA A 19 -4.30 3.93 7.44
C ALA A 19 -4.03 5.15 6.55
N TRP A 20 -2.85 5.73 6.68
CA TRP A 20 -2.42 6.84 5.83
C TRP A 20 -2.33 6.45 4.36
N MET A 21 -1.79 5.26 4.04
CA MET A 21 -1.73 4.79 2.66
C MET A 21 -3.13 4.64 2.05
N ALA A 22 -4.08 4.12 2.83
CA ALA A 22 -5.47 3.99 2.39
C ALA A 22 -6.11 5.35 2.09
N GLU A 23 -5.83 6.38 2.91
CA GLU A 23 -6.29 7.75 2.65
C GLU A 23 -5.69 8.31 1.35
N GLN A 24 -4.37 8.22 1.18
CA GLN A 24 -3.68 8.72 -0.01
C GLN A 24 -4.17 8.05 -1.31
N LEU A 25 -4.43 6.75 -1.27
CA LEU A 25 -4.98 6.03 -2.43
C LEU A 25 -6.43 6.44 -2.74
N ARG A 26 -7.26 6.68 -1.72
CA ARG A 26 -8.63 7.20 -1.93
C ARG A 26 -8.61 8.59 -2.56
N GLU A 27 -7.74 9.49 -2.07
CA GLU A 27 -7.55 10.82 -2.65
C GLU A 27 -6.97 10.79 -4.08
N ALA A 28 -6.28 9.70 -4.44
CA ALA A 28 -5.81 9.46 -5.79
C ALA A 28 -6.89 8.86 -6.72
N GLY A 29 -8.07 8.53 -6.19
CA GLY A 29 -9.19 7.95 -6.95
C GLY A 29 -9.20 6.42 -6.99
N ALA A 30 -8.40 5.74 -6.16
CA ALA A 30 -8.42 4.28 -6.08
C ALA A 30 -9.62 3.77 -5.25
N ASP A 31 -10.18 2.62 -5.63
CA ASP A 31 -11.21 1.93 -4.85
C ASP A 31 -10.57 1.11 -3.71
N VAL A 32 -10.32 1.77 -2.58
CA VAL A 32 -9.82 1.11 -1.36
C VAL A 32 -10.98 0.44 -0.63
N MET A 33 -11.08 -0.88 -0.80
CA MET A 33 -12.18 -1.70 -0.28
C MET A 33 -12.20 -1.79 1.24
N ARG A 34 -11.03 -2.04 1.85
CA ARG A 34 -10.87 -2.10 3.31
C ARG A 34 -9.42 -1.90 3.71
N GLN A 35 -9.23 -1.45 4.95
CA GLN A 35 -7.95 -1.40 5.64
C GLN A 35 -8.12 -2.12 6.97
N ASP A 36 -7.23 -3.07 7.25
CA ASP A 36 -7.21 -3.93 8.43
C ASP A 36 -5.80 -3.83 9.03
N THR A 37 -5.63 -3.51 10.32
CA THR A 37 -4.31 -3.47 10.97
C THR A 37 -3.22 -2.88 10.07
N ASN A 38 -2.27 -3.68 9.58
CA ASN A 38 -1.16 -3.33 8.68
C ASN A 38 -1.41 -3.67 7.19
N MET A 39 -2.66 -3.86 6.78
CA MET A 39 -3.04 -4.31 5.45
C MET A 39 -4.09 -3.39 4.84
N LEU A 40 -4.05 -3.25 3.52
CA LEU A 40 -5.14 -2.62 2.77
C LEU A 40 -5.40 -3.37 1.46
N PHE A 41 -6.66 -3.38 1.07
CA PHE A 41 -7.15 -4.07 -0.11
C PHE A 41 -7.72 -3.04 -1.08
N VAL A 42 -7.20 -3.03 -2.30
CA VAL A 42 -7.56 -2.05 -3.33
C VAL A 42 -8.08 -2.78 -4.55
N ARG A 43 -9.28 -2.45 -4.99
CA ARG A 43 -9.84 -2.97 -6.23
C ARG A 43 -9.21 -2.23 -7.40
N VAL A 44 -8.60 -3.00 -8.29
CA VAL A 44 -7.94 -2.51 -9.50
C VAL A 44 -8.69 -2.99 -10.76
N GLY A 45 -9.32 -4.17 -10.67
CA GLY A 45 -10.01 -4.81 -11.80
C GLY A 45 -9.06 -5.64 -12.66
N GLU A 46 -9.61 -6.59 -13.42
CA GLU A 46 -8.82 -7.51 -14.26
C GLU A 46 -8.03 -6.77 -15.34
N GLU A 47 -8.63 -5.75 -15.95
CA GLU A 47 -8.04 -4.98 -17.05
C GLU A 47 -6.77 -4.22 -16.63
N ASN A 48 -6.74 -3.72 -15.39
CA ASN A 48 -5.63 -2.91 -14.89
C ASN A 48 -4.63 -3.69 -14.04
N ALA A 49 -4.97 -4.90 -13.56
CA ALA A 49 -4.12 -5.65 -12.64
C ALA A 49 -2.71 -5.88 -13.21
N ALA A 50 -2.61 -6.45 -14.42
CA ALA A 50 -1.32 -6.71 -15.07
C ALA A 50 -0.57 -5.40 -15.38
N ALA A 51 -1.27 -4.38 -15.87
CA ALA A 51 -0.66 -3.09 -16.21
C ALA A 51 -0.10 -2.37 -14.98
N LEU A 52 -0.82 -2.40 -13.85
CA LEU A 52 -0.36 -1.83 -12.58
C LEU A 52 0.88 -2.57 -12.07
N GLY A 53 0.87 -3.91 -12.14
CA GLY A 53 2.01 -4.74 -11.76
C GLY A 53 3.29 -4.38 -12.52
N GLU A 54 3.22 -4.33 -13.85
CA GLU A 54 4.37 -3.96 -14.69
C GLU A 54 4.80 -2.51 -14.47
N TYR A 55 3.84 -1.59 -14.31
CA TYR A 55 4.12 -0.17 -14.06
C TYR A 55 4.88 0.06 -12.75
N MET A 56 4.46 -0.62 -11.67
CA MET A 56 5.08 -0.56 -10.35
C MET A 56 6.46 -1.26 -10.35
N LYS A 57 6.56 -2.43 -10.99
CA LYS A 57 7.82 -3.18 -11.11
C LYS A 57 8.90 -2.38 -11.83
N ALA A 58 8.55 -1.64 -12.89
CA ALA A 58 9.48 -0.74 -13.59
C ALA A 58 10.01 0.41 -12.70
N ARG A 59 9.37 0.66 -11.55
CA ARG A 59 9.75 1.65 -10.55
C ARG A 59 10.30 1.02 -9.26
N ASN A 60 10.71 -0.24 -9.33
CA ASN A 60 11.23 -1.02 -8.19
C ASN A 60 10.22 -1.23 -7.05
N VAL A 61 8.92 -1.09 -7.33
CA VAL A 61 7.85 -1.40 -6.37
C VAL A 61 7.28 -2.77 -6.69
N LEU A 62 7.46 -3.74 -5.79
CA LEU A 62 6.94 -5.09 -5.94
C LEU A 62 5.54 -5.19 -5.34
N ILE A 63 4.54 -5.47 -6.17
CA ILE A 63 3.18 -5.77 -5.74
C ILE A 63 2.72 -7.12 -6.27
N ASN A 64 1.88 -7.80 -5.50
CA ASN A 64 1.15 -8.96 -6.00
C ASN A 64 -0.04 -8.46 -6.84
N ALA A 65 0.22 -8.25 -8.13
CA ALA A 65 -0.76 -7.78 -9.09
C ALA A 65 -1.92 -8.77 -9.21
N SER A 66 -3.13 -8.30 -8.92
CA SER A 66 -4.37 -9.05 -9.04
C SER A 66 -5.55 -8.07 -9.14
N PRO A 67 -6.77 -8.54 -9.45
CA PRO A 67 -7.94 -7.66 -9.50
C PRO A 67 -8.24 -6.96 -8.16
N ILE A 68 -7.81 -7.56 -7.04
CA ILE A 68 -7.85 -6.99 -5.70
C ILE A 68 -6.45 -7.06 -5.10
N VAL A 69 -5.71 -5.97 -5.22
CA VAL A 69 -4.33 -5.88 -4.71
C VAL A 69 -4.37 -5.78 -3.19
N ARG A 70 -3.61 -6.66 -2.53
CA ARG A 70 -3.37 -6.59 -1.08
C ARG A 70 -1.99 -5.98 -0.84
N LEU A 71 -1.97 -4.82 -0.19
CA LEU A 71 -0.76 -4.19 0.30
C LEU A 71 -0.61 -4.50 1.79
N VAL A 72 0.63 -4.70 2.22
CA VAL A 72 0.98 -5.02 3.61
C VAL A 72 2.12 -4.09 4.02
N THR A 73 1.92 -3.33 5.10
CA THR A 73 2.96 -2.52 5.74
C THR A 73 3.70 -3.36 6.77
N HIS A 74 5.01 -3.14 6.86
CA HIS A 74 5.89 -3.77 7.84
C HIS A 74 7.09 -2.88 8.09
N LEU A 75 7.89 -3.24 9.12
CA LEU A 75 9.05 -2.49 9.60
C LEU A 75 10.11 -2.10 8.55
N ASP A 76 10.17 -2.77 7.41
CA ASP A 76 11.15 -2.46 6.34
C ASP A 76 10.57 -1.51 5.28
N VAL A 77 9.36 -0.98 5.50
CA VAL A 77 8.69 -0.04 4.61
C VAL A 77 8.45 1.27 5.35
N SER A 78 9.20 2.30 4.97
CA SER A 78 9.11 3.65 5.52
C SER A 78 7.92 4.45 4.98
N ARG A 79 7.54 5.52 5.70
CA ARG A 79 6.51 6.48 5.27
C ARG A 79 6.86 7.11 3.92
N GLU A 80 8.14 7.38 3.69
CA GLU A 80 8.67 7.97 2.46
C GLU A 80 8.46 7.02 1.27
N GLN A 81 8.78 5.73 1.44
CA GLN A 81 8.53 4.73 0.41
C GLN A 81 7.03 4.58 0.12
N LEU A 82 6.17 4.64 1.15
CA LEU A 82 4.72 4.64 0.93
C LEU A 82 4.25 5.87 0.13
N ALA A 83 4.86 7.04 0.36
CA ALA A 83 4.57 8.23 -0.42
C ALA A 83 4.97 8.09 -1.89
N GLU A 84 6.11 7.46 -2.19
CA GLU A 84 6.50 7.13 -3.56
C GLU A 84 5.49 6.20 -4.23
N VAL A 85 5.05 5.14 -3.53
CA VAL A 85 4.03 4.22 -4.05
C VAL A 85 2.70 4.95 -4.31
N ALA A 86 2.25 5.81 -3.39
CA ALA A 86 1.02 6.58 -3.56
C ALA A 86 1.10 7.54 -4.76
N ALA A 87 2.24 8.21 -4.95
CA ALA A 87 2.48 9.08 -6.10
C ALA A 87 2.47 8.30 -7.42
N HIS A 88 3.11 7.13 -7.45
CA HIS A 88 3.10 6.24 -8.61
C HIS A 88 1.70 5.73 -8.94
N TRP A 89 0.92 5.37 -7.92
CA TRP A 89 -0.46 4.92 -8.09
C TRP A 89 -1.36 6.03 -8.65
N ARG A 90 -1.23 7.24 -8.12
CA ARG A 90 -1.94 8.43 -8.63
C ARG A 90 -1.61 8.69 -10.10
N ALA A 91 -0.33 8.64 -10.46
CA ALA A 91 0.11 8.81 -11.84
C ALA A 91 -0.40 7.70 -12.77
N PHE A 92 -0.51 6.46 -12.27
CA PHE A 92 -1.08 5.35 -13.04
C PHE A 92 -2.58 5.55 -13.32
N LEU A 93 -3.35 6.06 -12.36
CA LEU A 93 -4.79 6.29 -12.52
C LEU A 93 -5.12 7.50 -13.40
N ALA A 94 -4.19 8.45 -13.53
CA ALA A 94 -4.37 9.65 -14.36
C ALA A 94 -4.00 9.46 -15.84
N ARG A 95 -3.61 8.25 -16.25
CA ARG A 95 -3.17 7.94 -17.63
C ARG A 95 -4.33 7.71 -18.60
#